data_AF-A0A3A5Z2V7-F1
#
_entry.id   AF-A0A3A5Z2V7-F1
#
_cell.length_a   1.000
_cell.length_b   1.000
_cell.length_c   1.000
_cell.angle_alpha   90.00
_cell.angle_beta   90.00
_cell.angle_gamma   90.00
#
_symmetry.space_group_name_H-M   'P 1'
#
loop_
_entity.id
_entity.type
_entity.pdbx_description
1 polymer ?
#
loop_
_entity_poly.entity_id
_entity_poly.type
_entity_poly.pdbx_seq_one_letter_code
_entity_poly.pdbx_strand_id
1 'polypeptide(L)'
;MKSSIKKMSALLTMMAVAILTFTFTACSDDDDPVTEVTYTYGFSSMSASHPDFLEEMGKIENAFQSALGITGKLFTKKGTIEECDKQVYEACRKAFDSLKSEAWQGDYTFQVTNVGTGKVVCTATFSADNENFI
;
A
#
# COMPACT_ATOMS: atom_id res chain seq x y z
N MET A 1 -23.30 3.56 -57.67
CA MET A 1 -21.82 3.69 -57.71
C MET A 1 -21.27 3.52 -56.30
N LYS A 2 -20.25 2.65 -56.15
CA LYS A 2 -19.22 2.56 -55.08
C LYS A 2 -19.64 2.91 -53.64
N SER A 3 -19.39 2.06 -52.66
CA SER A 3 -18.03 1.61 -52.36
C SER A 3 -18.02 0.38 -51.45
N SER A 4 -17.47 -0.72 -51.95
CA SER A 4 -16.94 -1.81 -51.12
C SER A 4 -15.57 -1.38 -50.63
N ILE A 5 -15.43 -1.08 -49.34
CA ILE A 5 -14.11 -0.89 -48.72
C ILE A 5 -13.76 -2.15 -47.94
N LYS A 6 -12.66 -2.73 -48.44
CA LYS A 6 -12.07 -4.02 -48.07
C LYS A 6 -11.66 -4.03 -46.61
N LYS A 7 -11.85 -5.20 -46.00
CA LYS A 7 -11.22 -5.62 -44.74
C LYS A 7 -9.73 -5.34 -44.80
N MET A 8 -9.24 -4.46 -43.93
CA MET A 8 -7.81 -4.30 -43.68
C MET A 8 -7.49 -5.02 -42.37
N SER A 9 -6.73 -6.09 -42.54
CA SER A 9 -6.08 -6.87 -41.50
C SER A 9 -5.27 -5.94 -40.60
N ALA A 10 -5.68 -5.82 -39.34
CA ALA A 10 -4.83 -5.34 -38.28
C ALA A 10 -4.32 -6.57 -37.52
N LEU A 11 -3.20 -7.10 -38.01
CA LEU A 11 -2.33 -7.99 -37.24
C LEU A 11 -1.87 -7.21 -36.00
N LEU A 12 -2.60 -7.36 -34.90
CA LEU A 12 -2.22 -6.83 -33.61
C LEU A 12 -1.32 -7.86 -32.91
N THR A 13 -0.05 -7.45 -32.86
CA THR A 13 1.10 -7.96 -32.15
C THR A 13 0.76 -8.82 -30.91
N MET A 14 1.16 -10.10 -30.93
CA MET A 14 1.24 -10.94 -29.73
C MET A 14 2.21 -10.27 -28.74
N MET A 15 1.67 -9.73 -27.64
CA MET A 15 2.48 -9.35 -26.50
C MET A 15 2.79 -10.63 -25.73
N ALA A 16 4.00 -11.18 -25.95
CA ALA A 16 4.51 -12.28 -25.14
C ALA A 16 4.68 -11.76 -23.71
N VAL A 17 3.72 -12.08 -22.84
CA VAL A 17 3.88 -11.94 -21.39
C VAL A 17 4.97 -12.92 -20.99
N ALA A 18 6.17 -12.41 -20.72
CA ALA A 18 7.18 -13.18 -20.02
C ALA A 18 6.61 -13.49 -18.63
N ILE A 19 6.06 -14.69 -18.48
CA ILE A 19 5.75 -15.26 -17.18
C ILE A 19 7.09 -15.34 -16.48
N LEU A 20 7.31 -14.45 -15.50
CA LEU A 20 8.34 -14.61 -14.49
C LEU A 20 8.01 -15.91 -13.75
N THR A 21 8.50 -17.03 -14.28
CA THR A 21 8.53 -18.30 -13.57
C THR A 21 9.48 -18.10 -12.41
N PHE A 22 8.93 -17.81 -11.23
CA PHE A 22 9.64 -17.98 -9.97
C PHE A 22 10.16 -19.41 -9.96
N THR A 23 11.45 -19.57 -10.22
CA THR A 23 12.13 -20.84 -10.01
C THR A 23 12.16 -21.03 -8.50
N PHE A 24 11.24 -21.83 -7.98
CA PHE A 24 11.40 -22.44 -6.67
C PHE A 24 12.65 -23.31 -6.74
N THR A 25 13.79 -22.77 -6.30
CA THR A 25 14.94 -23.58 -5.92
C THR A 25 14.48 -24.46 -4.78
N ALA A 26 14.14 -25.69 -5.10
CA ALA A 26 14.07 -26.77 -4.13
C ALA A 26 15.52 -27.10 -3.75
N CYS A 27 16.00 -26.52 -2.66
CA CYS A 27 17.12 -27.05 -1.91
C CYS A 27 16.56 -27.39 -0.52
N SER A 28 16.52 -28.68 -0.23
CA SER A 28 16.23 -29.23 1.09
C SER A 28 17.15 -28.62 2.13
N ASP A 29 16.56 -27.93 3.09
CA ASP A 29 16.87 -28.08 4.52
C ASP A 29 15.61 -27.66 5.29
N ASP A 30 15.40 -28.27 6.46
CA ASP A 30 14.21 -28.15 7.34
C ASP A 30 13.95 -26.72 7.86
N ASP A 31 13.58 -25.79 6.97
CA ASP A 31 12.92 -24.54 7.35
C ASP A 31 11.43 -24.74 7.14
N ASP A 32 10.67 -24.79 8.24
CA ASP A 32 9.22 -24.61 8.21
C ASP A 32 8.89 -23.47 7.23
N PRO A 33 7.90 -23.63 6.33
CA PRO A 33 7.64 -22.64 5.29
C PRO A 33 7.40 -21.29 5.95
N VAL A 34 8.39 -20.38 5.84
CA VAL A 34 8.29 -19.05 6.41
C VAL A 34 7.08 -18.38 5.79
N THR A 35 6.03 -18.21 6.58
CA THR A 35 4.79 -17.61 6.11
C THR A 35 5.05 -16.16 5.75
N GLU A 36 4.72 -15.79 4.52
CA GLU A 36 4.76 -14.40 4.06
C GLU A 36 3.37 -13.79 4.21
N VAL A 37 3.30 -12.67 4.94
CA VAL A 37 2.06 -11.92 5.15
C VAL A 37 2.11 -10.65 4.33
N THR A 38 1.11 -10.48 3.47
CA THR A 38 1.03 -9.35 2.54
C THR A 38 0.16 -8.23 3.11
N TYR A 39 0.61 -6.99 2.95
CA TYR A 39 -0.06 -5.79 3.41
C TYR A 39 -0.20 -4.78 2.29
N THR A 40 -1.20 -3.92 2.43
CA THR A 40 -1.40 -2.73 1.60
C THR A 40 -1.75 -1.53 2.49
N TYR A 41 -1.65 -0.33 1.96
CA TYR A 41 -2.07 0.88 2.67
C TYR A 41 -2.78 1.88 1.74
N GLY A 42 -3.51 2.82 2.34
CA GLY A 42 -4.09 3.94 1.60
C GLY A 42 -5.01 4.81 2.46
N PHE A 43 -5.52 5.87 1.83
CA PHE A 43 -6.52 6.74 2.42
C PHE A 43 -7.91 6.11 2.28
N SER A 44 -8.57 5.90 3.42
CA SER A 44 -9.94 5.39 3.52
C SER A 44 -10.99 6.52 3.54
N SER A 45 -10.61 7.70 4.00
CA SER A 45 -11.41 8.93 3.97
C SER A 45 -10.50 10.14 3.81
N MET A 46 -10.96 11.14 3.06
CA MET A 46 -10.25 12.40 2.83
C MET A 46 -11.27 13.54 2.67
N SER A 47 -11.07 14.63 3.39
CA SER A 47 -11.82 15.87 3.25
C SER A 47 -10.84 17.04 3.32
N ALA A 48 -10.58 17.67 2.18
CA ALA A 48 -9.69 18.82 2.12
C ALA A 48 -10.26 19.83 1.11
N SER A 49 -10.15 21.12 1.45
CA SER A 49 -10.63 22.22 0.59
C SER A 49 -9.53 23.20 0.18
N HIS A 50 -8.30 22.98 0.64
CA HIS A 50 -7.13 23.80 0.34
C HIS A 50 -6.36 23.22 -0.87
N PRO A 51 -5.65 24.07 -1.65
CA PRO A 51 -4.95 23.64 -2.87
C PRO A 51 -3.79 22.66 -2.60
N ASP A 52 -3.24 22.69 -1.38
CA ASP A 52 -2.04 21.93 -1.01
C ASP A 52 -2.34 20.53 -0.44
N PHE A 53 -3.56 20.02 -0.59
CA PHE A 53 -3.98 18.73 -0.02
C PHE A 53 -3.13 17.54 -0.47
N LEU A 54 -2.57 17.60 -1.68
CA LEU A 54 -1.65 16.57 -2.18
C LEU A 54 -0.32 16.54 -1.42
N GLU A 55 0.14 17.69 -0.91
CA GLU A 55 1.35 17.76 -0.10
C GLU A 55 1.13 17.10 1.27
N GLU A 56 -0.01 17.37 1.93
CA GLU A 56 -0.38 16.73 3.20
C GLU A 56 -0.54 15.21 3.04
N MET A 57 -1.21 14.76 1.98
CA MET A 57 -1.29 13.33 1.64
C MET A 57 0.08 12.72 1.42
N GLY A 58 0.97 13.42 0.68
CA GLY A 58 2.34 12.97 0.44
C GLY A 58 3.15 12.87 1.72
N LYS A 59 3.02 13.83 2.64
CA LYS A 59 3.68 13.79 3.96
C LYS A 59 3.24 12.57 4.78
N ILE A 60 1.94 12.31 4.84
CA ILE A 60 1.39 11.14 5.54
C ILE A 60 1.92 9.86 4.89
N GLU A 61 1.77 9.70 3.57
CA GLU A 61 2.23 8.50 2.86
C GLU A 61 3.73 8.25 3.07
N ASN A 62 4.56 9.29 2.93
CA ASN A 62 6.01 9.18 3.09
C ASN A 62 6.42 8.79 4.52
N ALA A 63 5.75 9.31 5.55
CA ALA A 63 6.03 8.96 6.94
C ALA A 63 5.75 7.48 7.22
N PHE A 64 4.61 6.97 6.73
CA PHE A 64 4.25 5.56 6.87
C PHE A 64 5.17 4.65 6.06
N GLN A 65 5.47 4.99 4.81
CA GLN A 65 6.44 4.27 3.98
C GLN A 65 7.81 4.16 4.67
N SER A 66 8.30 5.29 5.21
CA SER A 66 9.59 5.36 5.90
C SER A 66 9.61 4.49 7.16
N ALA A 67 8.57 4.55 7.99
CA ALA A 67 8.49 3.76 9.22
C ALA A 67 8.32 2.25 8.96
N LEU A 68 7.61 1.89 7.88
CA LEU A 68 7.44 0.50 7.45
C LEU A 68 8.66 -0.07 6.71
N GLY A 69 9.53 0.80 6.20
CA GLY A 69 10.70 0.44 5.40
C GLY A 69 10.33 -0.02 3.99
N ILE A 70 9.36 0.63 3.36
CA ILE A 70 8.77 0.24 2.07
C ILE A 70 8.78 1.40 1.07
N THR A 71 8.72 1.08 -0.22
CA THR A 71 8.64 2.08 -1.31
C THR A 71 7.40 1.89 -2.20
N GLY A 72 6.68 0.79 -2.01
CA GLY A 72 5.49 0.44 -2.79
C GLY A 72 4.28 0.21 -1.90
N LYS A 73 3.09 0.27 -2.50
CA LYS A 73 1.82 0.10 -1.78
C LYS A 73 1.64 -1.31 -1.24
N LEU A 74 2.06 -2.32 -2.00
CA LEU A 74 1.99 -3.73 -1.61
C LEU A 74 3.36 -4.17 -1.06
N PHE A 75 3.37 -4.74 0.14
CA PHE A 75 4.61 -5.20 0.79
C PHE A 75 4.38 -6.47 1.61
N THR A 76 5.44 -7.21 1.88
CA THR A 76 5.38 -8.47 2.64
C THR A 76 6.23 -8.40 3.91
N LYS A 77 5.82 -9.18 4.92
CA LYS A 77 6.61 -9.47 6.13
C LYS A 77 6.68 -10.98 6.31
N LYS A 78 7.81 -11.44 6.83
CA LYS A 78 8.06 -12.85 7.14
C LYS A 78 7.76 -13.12 8.61
N GLY A 79 7.02 -14.18 8.90
CA GLY A 79 6.66 -14.60 10.25
C GLY A 79 5.18 -14.94 10.37
N THR A 80 4.72 -15.16 11.60
CA THR A 80 3.29 -15.40 11.86
C THR A 80 2.46 -14.15 11.62
N ILE A 81 1.16 -14.30 11.38
CA ILE A 81 0.24 -13.16 11.19
C ILE A 81 0.27 -12.24 12.42
N GLU A 82 0.25 -12.81 13.62
CA GLU A 82 0.26 -12.07 14.88
C GLU A 82 1.53 -11.23 15.06
N GLU A 83 2.70 -11.82 14.79
CA GLU A 83 3.99 -11.11 14.86
C GLU A 83 4.09 -10.01 13.81
N CYS A 84 3.68 -10.31 12.57
CA CYS A 84 3.74 -9.35 11.48
C CYS A 84 2.76 -8.19 11.71
N ASP A 85 1.51 -8.46 12.10
CA ASP A 85 0.51 -7.45 12.44
C ASP A 85 1.03 -6.55 13.57
N LYS A 86 1.67 -7.12 14.60
CA LYS A 86 2.27 -6.35 15.70
C LYS A 86 3.38 -5.42 15.21
N GLN A 87 4.31 -5.93 14.39
CA GLN A 87 5.40 -5.11 13.83
C GLN A 87 4.87 -3.98 12.94
N VAL A 88 3.86 -4.26 12.11
CA VAL A 88 3.22 -3.27 11.25
C VAL A 88 2.53 -2.20 12.09
N TYR A 89 1.78 -2.59 13.13
CA TYR A 89 1.15 -1.64 14.05
C TYR A 89 2.17 -0.75 14.77
N GLU A 90 3.28 -1.31 15.27
CA GLU A 90 4.34 -0.53 15.90
C GLU A 90 5.00 0.46 14.94
N ALA A 91 5.19 0.09 13.68
CA ALA A 91 5.66 0.99 12.63
C ALA A 91 4.64 2.11 12.34
N CYS A 92 3.35 1.78 12.25
CA CYS A 92 2.30 2.80 12.09
C CYS A 92 2.32 3.82 13.24
N ARG A 93 2.48 3.35 14.50
CA ARG A 93 2.59 4.26 15.65
C ARG A 93 3.79 5.18 15.55
N LYS A 94 4.96 4.67 15.12
CA LYS A 94 6.15 5.50 14.90
C LYS A 94 5.92 6.55 13.82
N ALA A 95 5.25 6.19 12.72
CA ALA A 95 4.89 7.14 11.67
C ALA A 95 3.93 8.23 12.21
N PHE A 96 2.87 7.82 12.91
CA PHE A 96 1.93 8.75 13.53
C PHE A 96 2.62 9.69 14.52
N ASP A 97 3.48 9.16 15.40
CA ASP A 97 4.23 9.93 16.38
C ASP A 97 5.16 10.96 15.71
N SER A 98 5.74 10.64 14.55
CA SER A 98 6.60 11.57 13.80
C SER A 98 5.85 12.76 13.21
N LEU A 99 4.53 12.66 13.10
CA LEU A 99 3.65 13.67 12.51
C LEU A 99 2.86 14.47 13.56
N LYS A 100 3.07 14.24 14.86
CA LYS A 100 2.32 14.89 15.95
C LYS A 100 2.46 16.41 16.01
N SER A 101 3.53 16.97 15.46
CA SER A 101 3.77 18.41 15.41
C SER A 101 3.19 19.08 14.17
N GLU A 102 2.68 18.30 13.21
CA GLU A 102 2.12 18.83 11.97
C GLU A 102 0.72 19.42 12.23
N ALA A 103 0.47 20.59 11.65
CA ALA A 103 -0.85 21.19 11.60
C ALA A 103 -1.49 20.87 10.25
N TRP A 104 -2.62 20.17 10.28
CA TRP A 104 -3.34 19.75 9.08
C TRP A 104 -4.38 20.79 8.68
N GLN A 105 -4.65 20.90 7.38
CA GLN A 105 -5.73 21.73 6.84
C GLN A 105 -6.89 20.90 6.30
N GLY A 106 -6.69 19.59 6.14
CA GLY A 106 -7.73 18.62 5.83
C GLY A 106 -7.88 17.53 6.90
N ASP A 107 -8.92 16.72 6.73
CA ASP A 107 -9.13 15.48 7.46
C ASP A 107 -8.74 14.28 6.61
N TYR A 108 -7.91 13.40 7.16
CA TYR A 108 -7.36 12.24 6.49
C TYR A 108 -7.45 11.03 7.39
N THR A 109 -8.02 9.94 6.88
CA THR A 109 -8.00 8.63 7.55
C THR A 109 -7.16 7.67 6.72
N PHE A 110 -5.99 7.32 7.22
CA PHE A 110 -5.04 6.42 6.58
C PHE A 110 -5.08 5.03 7.22
N GLN A 111 -5.07 3.98 6.41
CA GLN A 111 -5.16 2.60 6.88
C GLN A 111 -4.05 1.73 6.31
N VAL A 112 -3.58 0.78 7.12
CA VAL A 112 -2.76 -0.35 6.68
C VAL A 112 -3.54 -1.63 6.91
N THR A 113 -3.68 -2.44 5.87
CA THR A 113 -4.56 -3.62 5.83
C THR A 113 -3.75 -4.85 5.50
N ASN A 114 -3.93 -5.91 6.27
CA ASN A 114 -3.46 -7.25 5.96
C ASN A 114 -4.34 -7.82 4.82
N VAL A 115 -3.73 -8.07 3.67
CA VAL A 115 -4.44 -8.50 2.46
C VAL A 115 -4.94 -9.95 2.60
N GLY A 116 -4.20 -10.80 3.31
CA GLY A 116 -4.56 -12.20 3.51
C GLY A 116 -5.79 -12.40 4.40
N THR A 117 -5.92 -11.57 5.45
CA THR A 117 -7.02 -11.66 6.41
C THR A 117 -8.12 -10.61 6.20
N GLY A 118 -7.85 -9.55 5.44
CA GLY A 118 -8.72 -8.39 5.30
C GLY A 118 -8.74 -7.48 6.54
N LYS A 119 -7.95 -7.78 7.57
CA LYS A 119 -7.91 -7.01 8.81
C LYS A 119 -7.18 -5.68 8.61
N VAL A 120 -7.80 -4.60 9.04
CA VAL A 120 -7.12 -3.31 9.21
C VAL A 120 -6.23 -3.40 10.44
N VAL A 121 -4.92 -3.31 10.23
CA VAL A 121 -3.91 -3.43 11.28
C VAL A 121 -3.73 -2.12 12.04
N CYS A 122 -3.80 -0.99 11.33
CA CYS A 122 -3.76 0.33 11.94
C CYS A 122 -4.66 1.31 11.15
N THR A 123 -5.33 2.21 11.86
CA THR A 123 -6.07 3.34 11.29
C THR A 123 -5.56 4.61 11.95
N ALA A 124 -4.99 5.52 11.19
CA ALA A 124 -4.54 6.82 11.68
C ALA A 124 -5.42 7.93 11.12
N THR A 125 -5.87 8.81 12.01
CA THR A 125 -6.66 10.00 11.66
C THR A 125 -5.82 11.24 11.92
N PHE A 126 -5.78 12.11 10.91
CA PHE A 126 -5.19 13.43 10.95
C PHE A 126 -6.30 14.42 10.64
N SER A 127 -6.51 15.42 11.50
CA SER A 127 -7.64 16.34 11.39
C SER A 127 -7.19 17.79 11.47
N ALA A 128 -7.90 18.65 10.74
CA ALA A 128 -7.73 20.10 10.80
C ALA A 128 -8.01 20.66 12.20
N ASP A 129 -8.88 20.00 12.97
CA ASP A 129 -9.21 20.37 14.35
C ASP A 129 -8.20 19.81 15.37
N ASN A 130 -7.10 19.20 14.90
CA ASN A 130 -6.06 18.56 15.70
C ASN A 130 -6.56 17.40 16.58
N GLU A 131 -7.68 16.79 16.20
CA GLU A 131 -8.22 15.55 16.81
C GLU A 131 -7.53 14.30 16.23
N ASN A 132 -6.20 14.27 16.28
CA ASN A 132 -5.39 13.21 15.68
C ASN A 132 -5.35 11.95 16.57
N PHE A 133 -5.56 10.75 16.00
CA PHE A 133 -5.49 9.48 16.75
C PHE A 133 -5.04 8.29 15.89
N ILE A 134 -4.57 7.23 16.54
CA ILE A 134 -4.22 5.94 15.94
C ILE A 134 -4.58 4.76 16.84
#